data_AF-A0A926V8Z3-F1
#
_entry.id   AF-A0A926V8Z3-F1
#
_cell.length_a   1.000
_cell.length_b   1.000
_cell.length_c   1.000
_cell.angle_alpha   90.00
_cell.angle_beta   90.00
_cell.angle_gamma   90.00
#
_symmetry.space_group_name_H-M   'P 1'
#
loop_
_entity.id
_entity.type
_entity.pdbx_description
1 polymer ?
#
loop_
_entity_poly.entity_id
_entity_poly.type
_entity_poly.pdbx_seq_one_letter_code
_entity_poly.pdbx_strand_id
1 'polypeptide(L)'
;MPYYPSKRHWDLFELYQEICAPVAPQKFLARWEVSYTELARLTETSRSTVGHWFAVQGRSHRQPSILVCRRLAEVDLLWRYGDRLPPQLIAQWMHQSK
;
A
#
# COMPACT_ATOMS: atom_id res chain seq x y z
N MET A 1 -5.99 -27.49 11.22
CA MET A 1 -5.26 -27.10 12.45
C MET A 1 -4.57 -25.76 12.20
N PRO A 2 -4.62 -24.79 13.11
CA PRO A 2 -3.79 -23.60 13.01
C PRO A 2 -2.33 -23.97 13.28
N TYR A 3 -1.41 -23.46 12.46
CA TYR A 3 0.03 -23.58 12.67
C TYR A 3 0.55 -22.30 13.33
N TYR A 4 1.38 -22.42 14.37
CA TYR A 4 2.06 -21.27 14.94
C TYR A 4 3.15 -20.77 13.96
N PRO A 5 3.33 -19.45 13.75
CA PRO A 5 4.36 -18.95 12.87
C PRO A 5 5.77 -19.30 13.37
N SER A 6 6.59 -19.90 12.51
CA SER A 6 8.02 -20.11 12.77
C SER A 6 8.77 -18.78 13.01
N LYS A 7 9.97 -18.86 13.58
CA LYS A 7 10.88 -17.70 13.71
C LYS A 7 11.09 -16.98 12.37
N ARG A 8 11.25 -17.72 11.27
CA ARG A 8 11.41 -17.13 9.93
C ARG A 8 10.19 -16.30 9.51
N HIS A 9 8.98 -16.70 9.89
CA HIS A 9 7.78 -15.91 9.60
C HIS A 9 7.77 -14.58 10.38
N TRP A 10 8.22 -14.61 11.64
CA TRP A 10 8.36 -13.39 12.45
C TRP A 10 9.48 -12.48 11.93
N ASP A 11 10.66 -13.02 11.63
CA ASP A 11 11.78 -12.27 11.06
C ASP A 11 11.36 -11.56 9.74
N LEU A 12 10.57 -12.25 8.88
CA LEU A 12 10.02 -11.65 7.66
C LEU A 12 8.98 -10.56 7.95
N PHE A 13 8.17 -10.72 8.99
CA PHE A 13 7.18 -9.72 9.37
C PHE A 13 7.84 -8.44 9.93
N GLU A 14 8.91 -8.56 10.70
CA GLU A 14 9.69 -7.42 11.18
C GLU A 14 10.35 -6.67 10.01
N LEU A 15 11.00 -7.41 9.09
CA LEU A 15 11.56 -6.82 7.87
C LEU A 15 10.49 -6.11 7.02
N TYR A 16 9.30 -6.71 6.90
CA TYR A 16 8.16 -6.10 6.24
C TYR A 16 7.78 -4.75 6.86
N GLN A 17 7.75 -4.65 8.20
CA GLN A 17 7.44 -3.39 8.88
C GLN A 17 8.47 -2.28 8.62
N GLU A 18 9.76 -2.65 8.51
CA GLU A 18 10.83 -1.71 8.21
C GLU A 18 10.76 -1.21 6.75
N ILE A 19 10.53 -2.13 5.80
CA ILE A 19 10.48 -1.82 4.37
C ILE A 19 9.21 -1.04 4.01
N CYS A 20 8.06 -1.37 4.61
CA CYS A 20 6.77 -0.76 4.35
C CYS A 20 6.47 0.41 5.30
N ALA A 21 7.45 1.29 5.50
CA ALA A 21 7.24 2.53 6.23
C ALA A 21 6.08 3.35 5.60
N PRO A 22 5.13 3.87 6.38
CA PRO A 22 3.93 4.52 5.86
C PRO A 22 4.25 5.63 4.85
N VAL A 23 3.58 5.61 3.69
CA VAL A 23 3.76 6.59 2.62
C VAL A 23 2.57 7.54 2.58
N ALA A 24 2.83 8.84 2.73
CA ALA A 24 1.79 9.86 2.61
C ALA A 24 1.26 9.95 1.16
N PRO A 25 -0.04 10.20 0.95
CA PRO A 25 -0.65 10.36 -0.37
C PRO A 25 0.08 11.35 -1.29
N GLN A 26 0.57 12.47 -0.76
CA GLN A 26 1.33 13.47 -1.51
C GLN A 26 2.63 12.89 -2.07
N LYS A 27 3.35 12.10 -1.27
CA LYS A 27 4.59 11.45 -1.69
C LYS A 27 4.31 10.33 -2.70
N PHE A 28 3.20 9.62 -2.55
CA PHE A 28 2.78 8.59 -3.49
C PHE A 28 2.45 9.20 -4.87
N LEU A 29 1.65 10.26 -4.91
CA LEU A 29 1.29 10.97 -6.16
C LEU A 29 2.49 11.66 -6.83
N ALA A 30 3.49 12.07 -6.05
CA ALA A 30 4.72 12.63 -6.61
C ALA A 30 5.58 11.57 -7.34
N ARG A 31 5.40 10.29 -7.03
CA ARG A 31 6.12 9.18 -7.65
C ARG A 31 5.33 8.51 -8.76
N TRP A 32 4.02 8.37 -8.57
CA TRP A 32 3.13 7.64 -9.46
C TRP A 32 2.07 8.59 -10.01
N GLU A 33 1.98 8.67 -11.32
CA GLU A 33 0.98 9.49 -12.04
C GLU A 33 -0.40 8.82 -12.00
N VAL A 34 -0.98 8.71 -10.80
CA VAL A 34 -2.34 8.18 -10.59
C VAL A 34 -3.31 9.29 -10.25
N SER A 35 -4.53 9.19 -10.77
CA SER A 35 -5.63 10.12 -10.48
C SER A 35 -6.17 9.93 -9.06
N TYR A 36 -6.95 10.91 -8.57
CA TYR A 36 -7.64 10.77 -7.28
C TYR A 36 -8.64 9.60 -7.26
N THR A 37 -9.20 9.24 -8.41
CA THR A 37 -10.11 8.09 -8.54
C THR A 37 -9.36 6.77 -8.38
N GLU A 38 -8.18 6.65 -8.98
CA GLU A 38 -7.32 5.46 -8.84
C GLU A 38 -6.74 5.37 -7.43
N LEU A 39 -6.31 6.51 -6.87
CA LEU A 39 -5.85 6.57 -5.48
C LEU A 39 -6.96 6.14 -4.50
N ALA A 40 -8.20 6.57 -4.74
CA ALA A 40 -9.37 6.12 -3.97
C ALA A 40 -9.55 4.60 -4.05
N ARG A 41 -9.43 4.02 -5.25
CA ARG A 41 -9.49 2.57 -5.47
C ARG A 41 -8.38 1.82 -4.72
N LEU A 42 -7.13 2.30 -4.79
CA LEU A 42 -5.98 1.66 -4.12
C LEU A 42 -6.10 1.66 -2.60
N THR A 43 -6.67 2.74 -2.06
CA THR A 43 -6.82 2.97 -0.63
C THR A 43 -8.14 2.47 -0.05
N GLU A 44 -9.04 1.94 -0.90
CA GLU A 44 -10.39 1.51 -0.51
C GLU A 44 -11.19 2.65 0.16
N THR A 45 -11.01 3.88 -0.34
CA THR A 45 -11.70 5.08 0.14
C THR A 45 -12.53 5.74 -0.96
N SER A 46 -13.29 6.78 -0.62
CA SER A 46 -14.03 7.56 -1.63
C SER A 46 -13.13 8.62 -2.27
N ARG A 47 -13.41 8.97 -3.54
CA ARG A 47 -12.74 10.11 -4.21
C ARG A 47 -12.89 11.42 -3.44
N SER A 48 -14.02 11.62 -2.76
CA SER A 48 -14.25 12.79 -1.90
C SER A 48 -13.29 12.81 -0.71
N THR A 49 -13.13 11.67 -0.05
CA THR A 49 -12.15 11.48 1.04
C THR A 49 -10.74 11.80 0.57
N VAL A 50 -10.34 11.31 -0.60
CA VAL A 50 -9.05 11.65 -1.21
C VAL A 50 -8.93 13.16 -1.42
N GLY A 51 -9.95 13.80 -1.99
CA GLY A 51 -9.98 15.26 -2.18
C GLY A 51 -9.73 16.04 -0.88
N HIS A 52 -10.28 15.58 0.25
CA HIS A 52 -10.04 16.19 1.56
C HIS A 52 -8.58 16.09 2.05
N TRP A 53 -7.78 15.13 1.58
CA TRP A 53 -6.36 15.04 1.93
C TRP A 53 -5.50 16.11 1.27
N PHE A 54 -5.97 16.65 0.14
CA PHE A 54 -5.27 17.65 -0.66
C PHE A 54 -5.94 19.03 -0.62
N ALA A 55 -7.04 19.17 0.13
CA ALA A 55 -7.68 20.45 0.34
C ALA A 55 -6.77 21.41 1.12
N VAL A 56 -6.85 22.71 0.78
CA VAL A 56 -6.13 23.79 1.46
C VAL A 56 -6.43 23.75 2.97
N GLN A 57 -5.39 23.92 3.79
CA GLN A 57 -5.52 23.91 5.26
C GLN A 57 -6.62 24.88 5.71
N GLY A 58 -7.54 24.38 6.55
CA GLY A 58 -8.70 25.12 7.06
C GLY A 58 -10.02 24.90 6.32
N ARG A 59 -10.02 24.41 5.06
CA ARG A 59 -11.27 24.02 4.36
C ARG A 59 -11.36 22.50 4.23
N SER A 60 -12.07 21.86 5.16
CA SER A 60 -12.36 20.42 5.15
C SER A 60 -11.13 19.51 5.00
N HIS A 61 -9.94 20.01 5.30
CA HIS A 61 -8.70 19.24 5.26
C HIS A 61 -8.76 18.10 6.28
N ARG A 62 -8.39 16.90 5.86
CA ARG A 62 -8.29 15.72 6.73
C ARG A 62 -6.96 15.03 6.52
N GLN A 63 -6.34 14.57 7.59
CA GLN A 63 -5.17 13.71 7.46
C GLN A 63 -5.59 12.30 7.06
N PRO A 64 -4.84 11.64 6.16
CA PRO A 64 -5.05 10.23 5.85
C PRO A 64 -4.75 9.37 7.10
N SER A 65 -5.48 8.27 7.27
CA SER A 65 -5.21 7.36 8.38
C SER A 65 -3.88 6.62 8.18
N ILE A 66 -3.30 6.12 9.27
CA ILE A 66 -2.08 5.32 9.21
C ILE A 66 -2.26 4.05 8.34
N LEU A 67 -3.46 3.47 8.34
CA LEU A 67 -3.80 2.30 7.52
C LEU A 67 -3.73 2.63 6.03
N VAL A 68 -4.26 3.79 5.62
CA VAL A 68 -4.14 4.27 4.24
C VAL A 68 -2.68 4.45 3.86
N CYS A 69 -1.88 5.10 4.72
CA CYS A 69 -0.47 5.32 4.43
C CYS A 69 0.33 4.01 4.32
N ARG A 70 -0.01 2.98 5.11
CA ARG A 70 0.58 1.64 5.00
C ARG A 70 0.17 0.95 3.70
N ARG A 71 -1.11 1.02 3.33
CA ARG A 71 -1.60 0.48 2.06
C ARG A 71 -0.88 1.10 0.86
N LEU A 72 -0.63 2.41 0.89
CA LEU A 72 0.16 3.07 -0.14
C LEU A 72 1.62 2.62 -0.14
N ALA A 73 2.22 2.35 1.02
CA ALA A 73 3.57 1.79 1.11
C ALA A 73 3.66 0.38 0.49
N GLU A 74 2.65 -0.47 0.74
CA GLU A 74 2.54 -1.81 0.15
C GLU A 74 2.45 -1.74 -1.38
N VAL A 75 1.53 -0.92 -1.91
CA VAL A 75 1.36 -0.74 -3.36
C VAL A 75 2.64 -0.17 -3.99
N ASP A 76 3.24 0.82 -3.35
CA ASP A 76 4.49 1.43 -3.80
C ASP A 76 5.65 0.42 -3.85
N LEU A 77 5.73 -0.49 -2.87
CA LEU A 77 6.71 -1.57 -2.89
C LEU A 77 6.44 -2.54 -4.03
N LEU A 78 5.20 -2.98 -4.16
CA LEU A 78 4.77 -3.92 -5.20
C LEU A 78 5.06 -3.37 -6.60
N TRP A 79 4.79 -2.09 -6.86
CA TRP A 79 5.05 -1.50 -8.17
C TRP A 79 6.53 -1.24 -8.45
N ARG A 80 7.33 -0.90 -7.43
CA ARG A 80 8.79 -0.70 -7.62
C ARG A 80 9.55 -1.99 -7.91
N TYR A 81 9.11 -3.10 -7.33
CA TYR A 81 9.87 -4.34 -7.33
C TYR A 81 9.14 -5.51 -7.98
N GLY A 82 7.87 -5.35 -8.36
CA GLY A 82 7.03 -6.38 -8.97
C GLY A 82 7.66 -6.98 -10.22
N ASP A 83 8.23 -6.15 -11.09
CA ASP A 83 8.91 -6.59 -12.32
C ASP A 83 10.19 -7.40 -12.06
N ARG A 84 10.72 -7.33 -10.83
CA ARG A 84 11.90 -8.10 -10.41
C ARG A 84 11.53 -9.41 -9.72
N LEU A 85 10.25 -9.65 -9.44
CA LEU A 85 9.81 -10.90 -8.83
C LEU A 85 9.98 -12.04 -9.84
N PRO A 86 10.48 -13.21 -9.41
CA PRO A 86 10.58 -14.37 -10.27
C PRO A 86 9.20 -14.74 -10.86
N PRO A 87 9.07 -14.94 -12.18
CA PRO A 87 7.77 -15.26 -12.81
C PRO A 87 7.09 -16.49 -12.19
N GLN A 88 7.88 -17.47 -11.73
CA GLN A 88 7.38 -18.67 -11.07
C GLN A 88 6.67 -18.34 -9.75
N LEU A 89 7.18 -17.35 -9.00
CA LEU A 89 6.57 -16.89 -7.76
C LEU A 89 5.23 -16.19 -8.03
N ILE A 90 5.18 -15.35 -9.06
CA ILE A 90 3.93 -14.69 -9.49
C ILE A 90 2.89 -15.74 -9.90
N ALA A 91 3.29 -16.73 -10.70
CA ALA A 91 2.41 -17.82 -11.09
C ALA A 91 1.86 -18.59 -9.88
N GLN A 92 2.71 -18.91 -8.90
CA GLN A 92 2.29 -19.56 -7.65
C GLN A 92 1.22 -18.75 -6.91
N TRP A 93 1.38 -17.42 -6.78
CA TRP A 93 0.41 -16.56 -6.11
C TRP A 93 -0.95 -16.53 -6.83
N MET A 94 -0.94 -16.47 -8.16
CA MET A 94 -2.17 -16.51 -8.96
C MET A 94 -2.92 -17.84 -8.84
N HIS A 95 -2.20 -18.96 -8.77
CA HIS A 95 -2.80 -20.28 -8.60
C HIS A 95 -3.40 -20.52 -7.21
N GLN A 96 -2.89 -19.85 -6.18
CA GLN A 96 -3.42 -19.94 -4.81
C GLN A 96 -4.59 -18.98 -4.54
N SER A 97 -4.87 -18.05 -5.45
CA SER A 97 -5.90 -17.02 -5.30
C SER A 97 -7.24 -17.36 -5.98
N LYS A 98 -7.42 -18.61 -6.42
CA LYS A 98 -8.68 -19.19 -6.91
C LYS A 98 -9.18 -20.24 -5.94
#